data_AF-A0A974Y287-F1
#
_entry.id   AF-A0A974Y287-F1
#
_cell.length_a   1.000
_cell.length_b   1.000
_cell.length_c   1.000
_cell.angle_alpha   90.00
_cell.angle_beta   90.00
_cell.angle_gamma   90.00
#
_symmetry.space_group_name_H-M   'P 1'
#
loop_
_entity.id
_entity.type
_entity.pdbx_description
1 polymer ?
#
loop_
_entity_poly.entity_id
_entity_poly.type
_entity_poly.pdbx_seq_one_letter_code
_entity_poly.pdbx_strand_id
1 'polypeptide(L)'
;MSAKTLAFALALPLCMAALAPAQAAGAANGQDTPTLEQVTAPVPATTVRVSCANAMWPTLRQVARYTGETAETAAPVRMQVVKEGRQLCDQGSTHVLVVFNAPHRPVDEIAMIYPLR
;
A
#
# COMPACT_ATOMS: atom_id res chain seq x y z
N MET A 1 -9.49 27.73 57.69
CA MET A 1 -8.84 26.85 58.69
C MET A 1 -8.15 25.74 57.90
N SER A 2 -6.83 25.82 57.70
CA SER A 2 -5.78 25.00 58.36
C SER A 2 -6.07 23.48 58.34
N ALA A 3 -5.19 22.55 57.96
CA ALA A 3 -3.76 22.60 57.62
C ALA A 3 -3.27 21.23 57.05
N LYS A 4 -2.22 21.27 56.22
CA LYS A 4 -0.99 20.43 56.18
C LYS A 4 -1.08 18.88 56.16
N THR A 5 -0.46 18.28 55.14
CA THR A 5 0.79 17.42 55.17
C THR A 5 1.07 16.92 53.74
N LEU A 6 2.07 17.42 53.00
CA LEU A 6 3.50 17.05 52.94
C LEU A 6 3.79 15.53 52.91
N ALA A 7 4.14 15.01 51.73
CA ALA A 7 5.11 13.93 51.58
C ALA A 7 5.91 14.13 50.28
N PHE A 8 7.21 14.25 50.46
CA PHE A 8 8.26 14.54 49.49
C PHE A 8 9.09 13.25 49.39
N ALA A 9 9.31 12.72 48.18
CA ALA A 9 10.33 11.69 47.91
C ALA A 9 10.68 11.80 46.41
N LEU A 10 11.69 12.59 46.03
CA LEU A 10 13.10 12.16 45.87
C LEU A 10 13.18 10.91 44.98
N ALA A 11 13.31 11.12 43.67
CA ALA A 11 14.59 11.15 42.95
C ALA A 11 15.17 9.75 42.74
N LEU A 12 15.01 9.23 41.51
CA LEU A 12 15.80 8.11 41.01
C LEU A 12 16.59 8.57 39.76
N PRO A 13 17.85 8.14 39.65
CA PRO A 13 18.90 8.88 38.96
C PRO A 13 18.99 8.54 37.48
N LEU A 14 19.41 9.56 36.71
CA LEU A 14 20.01 9.45 35.40
C LEU A 14 21.17 8.45 35.41
N CYS A 15 21.04 7.34 34.68
CA CYS A 15 22.20 6.57 34.21
C CYS A 15 22.42 6.88 32.73
N MET A 16 23.32 7.84 32.47
CA MET A 16 24.09 7.91 31.23
C MET A 16 25.35 7.05 31.38
N ALA A 17 25.54 6.10 30.46
CA ALA A 17 26.81 5.49 30.03
C ALA A 17 26.45 4.28 29.16
N ALA A 18 27.10 3.93 28.07
CA ALA A 18 28.19 4.52 27.30
C ALA A 18 28.16 3.80 25.94
N LEU A 19 28.51 4.50 24.85
CA LEU A 19 28.82 3.85 23.58
C LEU A 19 30.02 2.91 23.77
N ALA A 20 29.91 1.68 23.27
CA ALA A 20 31.06 0.85 22.93
C ALA A 20 30.82 0.24 21.53
N PRO A 21 31.71 0.46 20.56
CA PRO A 21 31.67 -0.22 19.27
C PRO A 21 32.42 -1.54 19.38
N ALA A 22 31.71 -2.66 19.49
CA ALA A 22 32.31 -3.97 19.34
C ALA A 22 32.08 -4.47 17.91
N GLN A 23 33.02 -4.13 17.03
CA GLN A 23 33.26 -4.89 15.81
C GLN A 23 33.85 -6.25 16.23
N ALA A 24 33.09 -7.33 16.04
CA ALA A 24 33.61 -8.68 16.03
C ALA A 24 33.00 -9.41 14.84
N ALA A 25 33.87 -9.73 13.89
CA ALA A 25 33.60 -10.46 12.68
C ALA A 25 33.26 -11.93 12.98
N GLY A 26 32.44 -12.51 12.10
CA GLY A 26 32.51 -13.93 11.75
C GLY A 26 31.70 -14.89 12.61
N ALA A 27 30.45 -15.11 12.22
CA ALA A 27 29.86 -16.45 12.27
C ALA A 27 28.86 -16.58 11.12
N ALA A 28 29.27 -17.30 10.08
CA ALA A 28 28.41 -17.78 9.04
C ALA A 28 27.28 -18.61 9.66
N ASN A 29 26.04 -18.18 9.46
CA ASN A 29 24.90 -19.08 9.41
C ASN A 29 23.83 -18.43 8.54
N GLY A 30 23.48 -19.16 7.49
CA GLY A 30 22.68 -18.68 6.38
C GLY A 30 21.35 -18.14 6.84
N GLN A 31 21.12 -16.88 6.51
CA GLN A 31 19.80 -16.36 6.23
C GLN A 31 19.98 -15.30 5.15
N ASP A 32 20.07 -15.79 3.91
CA ASP A 32 19.55 -15.05 2.77
C ASP A 32 18.16 -14.53 3.17
N THR A 33 18.10 -13.26 3.56
CA THR A 33 16.87 -12.56 3.90
C THR A 33 16.71 -11.45 2.89
N PRO A 34 15.56 -11.41 2.21
CA PRO A 34 15.51 -11.21 0.78
C PRO A 34 16.03 -9.83 0.37
N THR A 35 17.00 -9.86 -0.55
CA THR A 35 17.16 -8.86 -1.62
C THR A 35 15.78 -8.36 -2.02
N LEU A 36 15.59 -7.04 -2.18
CA LEU A 36 14.40 -6.50 -2.85
C LEU A 36 14.13 -7.36 -4.09
N GLU A 37 13.15 -8.26 -3.99
CA GLU A 37 12.67 -8.96 -5.15
C GLU A 37 11.87 -7.89 -5.87
N GLN A 38 12.45 -7.38 -6.95
CA GLN A 38 11.74 -6.53 -7.88
C GLN A 38 10.59 -7.40 -8.40
N VAL A 39 9.43 -7.27 -7.77
CA VAL A 39 8.20 -7.87 -8.28
C VAL A 39 7.96 -7.17 -9.61
N THR A 40 8.34 -7.86 -10.68
CA THR A 40 7.94 -7.58 -12.05
C THR A 40 6.46 -7.28 -12.02
N ALA A 41 6.06 -6.00 -12.07
CA ALA A 41 4.67 -5.61 -12.07
C ALA A 41 4.04 -6.20 -13.33
N PRO A 42 3.25 -7.28 -13.22
CA PRO A 42 2.65 -7.83 -14.40
C PRO A 42 1.41 -6.98 -14.67
N VAL A 43 1.29 -6.52 -15.90
CA VAL A 43 0.04 -6.01 -16.48
C VAL A 43 -0.28 -4.55 -16.10
N PRO A 44 -0.62 -3.67 -17.06
CA PRO A 44 -0.89 -2.27 -16.76
C PRO A 44 -2.07 -2.14 -15.79
N ALA A 45 -1.81 -1.74 -14.55
CA ALA A 45 -2.86 -1.44 -13.58
C ALA A 45 -3.20 0.05 -13.63
N THR A 46 -4.48 0.38 -13.77
CA THR A 46 -4.95 1.76 -13.62
C THR A 46 -5.29 2.02 -12.16
N THR A 47 -4.55 2.93 -11.52
CA THR A 47 -4.80 3.31 -10.13
C THR A 47 -5.54 4.65 -10.07
N VAL A 48 -6.64 4.71 -9.33
CA VAL A 48 -7.40 5.92 -9.05
C VAL A 48 -7.28 6.26 -7.57
N ARG A 49 -6.75 7.45 -7.26
CA ARG A 49 -6.69 7.98 -5.90
C ARG A 49 -7.96 8.81 -5.62
N VAL A 50 -8.72 8.40 -4.62
CA VAL A 50 -9.93 9.10 -4.16
C VAL A 50 -9.60 9.80 -2.84
N SER A 51 -9.90 11.11 -2.75
CA SER A 51 -9.80 11.85 -1.50
C SER A 51 -11.09 11.67 -0.70
N CYS A 52 -10.99 11.28 0.57
CA CYS A 52 -12.17 11.08 1.43
C CYS A 52 -12.88 12.40 1.79
N ALA A 53 -12.16 13.54 1.74
CA ALA A 53 -12.76 14.86 1.98
C ALA A 53 -13.74 15.29 0.89
N ASN A 54 -13.58 14.76 -0.34
CA ASN A 54 -14.49 14.98 -1.46
C ASN A 54 -14.50 13.73 -2.35
N ALA A 55 -15.14 12.68 -1.84
CA ALA A 55 -15.07 11.34 -2.43
C ALA A 55 -15.83 11.25 -3.77
N MET A 56 -15.12 11.58 -4.85
CA MET A 56 -15.55 11.35 -6.22
C MET A 56 -15.11 9.97 -6.68
N TRP A 57 -16.05 9.02 -6.69
CA TRP A 57 -15.79 7.64 -7.10
C TRP A 57 -15.78 7.47 -8.62
N PRO A 58 -15.02 6.49 -9.16
CA PRO A 58 -15.06 6.15 -10.58
C PRO A 58 -16.49 5.95 -11.12
N THR A 59 -16.74 6.53 -12.28
CA THR A 59 -18.01 6.34 -13.01
C THR A 59 -18.08 4.94 -13.61
N LEU A 60 -19.29 4.50 -13.95
CA LEU A 60 -19.50 3.19 -14.57
C LEU A 60 -18.69 3.04 -15.87
N ARG A 61 -18.66 4.09 -16.69
CA ARG A 61 -17.89 4.14 -17.94
C ARG A 61 -16.38 4.04 -17.69
N GLN A 62 -15.87 4.67 -16.63
CA GLN A 62 -14.46 4.57 -16.25
C GLN A 62 -14.11 3.16 -15.78
N VAL A 63 -14.93 2.57 -14.92
CA VAL A 63 -14.72 1.18 -14.45
C VAL A 63 -14.68 0.22 -15.64
N ALA A 64 -15.70 0.25 -16.51
CA ALA A 64 -15.75 -0.56 -17.73
C ALA A 64 -14.50 -0.38 -18.61
N ARG A 65 -14.04 0.87 -18.78
CA ARG A 65 -12.81 1.16 -19.53
C ARG A 65 -11.56 0.58 -18.88
N TYR A 66 -11.45 0.65 -17.56
CA TYR A 66 -10.26 0.19 -16.83
C TYR A 66 -10.20 -1.33 -16.73
N THR A 67 -11.34 -2.00 -16.56
CA THR A 67 -11.43 -3.47 -16.50
C THR A 67 -11.52 -4.13 -17.88
N GLY A 68 -11.82 -3.36 -18.93
CA GLY A 68 -12.04 -3.90 -20.28
C GLY A 68 -13.39 -4.61 -20.45
N GLU A 69 -14.33 -4.32 -19.56
CA GLU A 69 -15.64 -4.94 -19.47
C GLU A 69 -16.75 -4.09 -20.13
N THR A 70 -17.96 -4.65 -20.22
CA THR A 70 -19.15 -3.90 -20.63
C THR A 70 -19.72 -3.08 -19.47
N ALA A 71 -20.60 -2.12 -19.76
CA ALA A 71 -21.25 -1.34 -18.71
C ALA A 71 -22.09 -2.22 -17.75
N GLU A 72 -22.68 -3.30 -18.24
CA GLU A 72 -23.50 -4.24 -17.46
C GLU A 72 -22.64 -5.02 -16.46
N THR A 73 -21.48 -5.50 -16.90
CA THR A 73 -20.54 -6.29 -16.09
C THR A 73 -19.73 -5.40 -15.14
N ALA A 74 -19.47 -4.14 -15.50
CA ALA A 74 -18.80 -3.16 -14.66
C ALA A 74 -19.67 -2.60 -13.51
N ALA A 75 -20.99 -2.75 -13.56
CA ALA A 75 -21.91 -2.23 -12.55
C ALA A 75 -21.69 -2.81 -11.14
N PRO A 76 -21.64 -4.15 -10.96
CA PRO A 76 -21.33 -4.73 -9.65
C PRO A 76 -19.93 -4.34 -9.15
N VAL A 77 -18.94 -4.30 -10.04
CA VAL A 77 -17.56 -3.88 -9.69
C VAL A 77 -17.55 -2.45 -9.16
N ARG A 78 -18.23 -1.53 -9.84
CA ARG A 78 -18.37 -0.15 -9.36
C ARG A 78 -19.05 -0.08 -8.00
N MET A 79 -20.13 -0.82 -7.79
CA MET A 79 -20.84 -0.83 -6.50
C MET A 79 -19.92 -1.30 -5.37
N GLN A 80 -19.12 -2.33 -5.61
CA GLN A 80 -18.15 -2.84 -4.64
C GLN A 80 -17.07 -1.80 -4.32
N VAL A 81 -16.46 -1.17 -5.34
CA VAL A 81 -15.46 -0.09 -5.17
C VAL A 81 -16.01 1.05 -4.30
N VAL A 82 -17.24 1.50 -4.56
CA VAL A 82 -17.86 2.58 -3.78
C VAL A 82 -18.12 2.13 -2.34
N LYS A 83 -18.63 0.91 -2.14
CA LYS A 83 -18.94 0.38 -0.81
C LYS A 83 -17.69 0.26 0.06
N GLU A 84 -16.66 -0.43 -0.43
CA GLU A 84 -15.42 -0.67 0.30
C GLU A 84 -14.65 0.64 0.51
N GLY A 85 -14.59 1.49 -0.52
CA GLY A 85 -13.91 2.77 -0.40
C GLY A 85 -14.57 3.70 0.62
N ARG A 86 -15.92 3.75 0.68
CA ARG A 86 -16.62 4.50 1.72
C ARG A 86 -16.32 3.97 3.11
N GLN A 87 -16.35 2.65 3.28
CA GLN A 87 -16.01 2.02 4.56
C GLN A 87 -14.59 2.40 5.03
N LEU A 88 -13.61 2.44 4.12
CA LEU A 88 -12.24 2.87 4.45
C LEU A 88 -12.17 4.36 4.84
N CYS A 89 -12.93 5.23 4.18
CA CYS A 89 -13.05 6.64 4.57
C CYS A 89 -13.69 6.78 5.96
N ASP A 90 -14.75 6.02 6.25
CA ASP A 90 -15.43 6.04 7.55
C ASP A 90 -14.53 5.53 8.69
N GLN A 91 -13.53 4.70 8.37
CA GLN A 91 -12.49 4.23 9.30
C GLN A 91 -11.34 5.23 9.52
N GLY A 92 -11.42 6.45 8.95
CA GLY A 92 -10.44 7.51 9.15
C GLY A 92 -9.35 7.59 8.08
N SER A 93 -9.47 6.86 6.98
CA SER A 93 -8.57 7.03 5.84
C SER A 93 -8.73 8.43 5.24
N THR A 94 -7.62 9.09 4.90
CA THR A 94 -7.67 10.38 4.18
C THR A 94 -7.81 10.18 2.67
N HIS A 95 -7.32 9.05 2.17
CA HIS A 95 -7.34 8.68 0.76
C HIS A 95 -7.58 7.18 0.61
N VAL A 96 -8.25 6.80 -0.47
CA VAL A 96 -8.43 5.40 -0.90
C VAL A 96 -7.79 5.23 -2.28
N LEU A 97 -7.02 4.17 -2.45
CA LEU A 97 -6.47 3.77 -3.74
C LEU A 97 -7.32 2.64 -4.31
N VAL A 98 -7.90 2.88 -5.49
CA VAL A 98 -8.62 1.86 -6.25
C VAL A 98 -7.72 1.41 -7.38
N VAL A 99 -7.38 0.12 -7.40
CA VAL A 99 -6.49 -0.46 -8.40
C VAL A 99 -7.31 -1.35 -9.33
N PHE A 100 -7.37 -1.00 -10.61
CA PHE A 100 -8.00 -1.78 -11.66
C PHE A 100 -6.92 -2.49 -12.47
N ASN A 101 -6.98 -3.81 -12.53
CA ASN A 101 -6.11 -4.58 -13.43
C ASN A 101 -6.63 -4.43 -14.86
N ALA A 102 -5.76 -4.10 -15.81
CA ALA A 102 -6.16 -4.07 -17.22
C ALA A 102 -6.66 -5.46 -17.67
N PRO A 103 -7.56 -5.48 -18.67
CA PRO A 103 -7.95 -6.73 -19.30
C PRO A 103 -6.68 -7.45 -19.78
N HIS A 104 -6.57 -8.74 -19.47
CA HIS A 104 -5.59 -9.61 -20.12
C HIS A 104 -5.96 -9.66 -21.60
N ARG A 105 -5.42 -8.74 -22.41
CA ARG A 105 -5.39 -8.95 -23.84
C ARG A 105 -4.42 -10.10 -24.08
N PRO A 106 -4.81 -11.18 -24.77
CA PRO A 106 -3.80 -12.10 -25.28
C PRO A 106 -2.80 -11.26 -26.06
N VAL A 107 -1.52 -11.46 -25.78
CA VAL A 107 -0.43 -10.83 -26.52
C VAL A 107 -0.47 -11.44 -27.93
N ASP A 108 -1.32 -10.91 -28.80
CA ASP A 108 -1.26 -11.13 -30.25
C ASP A 108 -0.07 -10.33 -30.82
N GLU A 109 1.12 -10.61 -30.31
CA GLU A 109 2.38 -10.19 -30.93
C GLU A 109 3.27 -11.41 -31.07
N ILE A 110 2.97 -12.20 -32.10
CA ILE A 110 3.99 -12.95 -32.80
C ILE A 110 4.91 -11.90 -33.43
N ALA A 111 5.94 -11.47 -32.70
CA ALA A 111 7.11 -10.85 -33.32
C ALA A 111 7.81 -11.96 -34.13
N MET A 112 7.39 -12.13 -35.39
CA MET A 112 8.18 -12.85 -36.38
C MET A 112 9.51 -12.09 -36.56
N ILE A 113 10.55 -12.55 -35.86
CA ILE A 113 11.93 -12.14 -36.13
C ILE A 113 12.31 -12.77 -37.47
N TYR A 114 12.27 -12.00 -38.55
CA TYR A 114 12.88 -12.40 -39.81
C TYR A 114 14.41 -12.35 -39.67
N PRO A 115 15.15 -13.38 -40.11
CA PRO A 115 16.61 -13.29 -40.19
C PRO A 115 16.98 -12.27 -41.28
N LEU A 116 17.71 -11.22 -40.88
CA LEU A 116 18.43 -10.37 -41.84
C LEU A 116 19.53 -11.23 -42.47
N ARG A 117 19.52 -11.32 -43.80
CA ARG A 117 20.58 -11.93 -44.62
C ARG A 117 21.77 -10.99 -44.73
#